data_AF-A0A8T0K9Z3-F1
#
_entry.id   AF-A0A8T0K9Z3-F1
#
_cell.length_a   1.000
_cell.length_b   1.000
_cell.length_c   1.000
_cell.angle_alpha   90.00
_cell.angle_beta   90.00
_cell.angle_gamma   90.00
#
_symmetry.space_group_name_H-M   'P 1'
#
loop_
_entity.id
_entity.type
_entity.pdbx_description
1 polymer ?
#
loop_
_entity_poly.entity_id
_entity_poly.type
_entity_poly.pdbx_seq_one_letter_code
_entity_poly.pdbx_strand_id
1 'polypeptide(L)'
;MYIASMGRSFKDSLKLLEADIHHANTLASDFPREYDGACLQMRMSYSMAAHLFLFLVQWTDCNLAGALGLLRILIYKVYVDGTTTMSTHERKASIREFYAVIYPSLLQLQKGVTDTEDKKQKAVCLERYRKRDEDEHRQPSDIDIEREEECGICMEMNSKIVLPDCNHVMCLKCYHEWRTRSQSCPFCRDSLKRVNSGDLWVFTDGRDVVDMATVTRENLKRLFMYIDKLPLIIPDSLFDTYDSHLR
;
A
#
# COMPACT_ATOMS: atom_id res chain seq x y z
N MET A 1 3.91 -7.52 14.68
CA MET A 1 4.60 -8.21 15.79
C MET A 1 6.03 -7.69 15.85
N TYR A 2 6.32 -6.73 16.73
CA TYR A 2 7.69 -6.46 17.17
C TYR A 2 8.07 -7.61 18.08
N ILE A 3 8.84 -8.59 17.58
CA ILE A 3 9.45 -9.59 18.45
C ILE A 3 10.66 -8.92 19.09
N ALA A 4 10.56 -8.77 20.41
CA ALA A 4 11.58 -8.24 21.29
C ALA A 4 12.93 -8.94 21.06
N SER A 5 13.96 -8.11 20.99
CA SER A 5 15.37 -8.45 20.97
C SER A 5 15.76 -9.25 22.22
N MET A 6 15.82 -10.57 22.09
CA MET A 6 16.79 -11.38 22.84
C MET A 6 18.12 -11.22 22.09
N GLY A 7 19.13 -10.68 22.79
CA GLY A 7 20.39 -10.20 22.24
C GLY A 7 20.97 -11.08 21.13
N ARG A 8 20.70 -10.69 19.88
CA ARG A 8 21.38 -11.24 18.72
C ARG A 8 22.72 -10.52 18.59
N SER A 9 23.77 -11.27 18.28
CA SER A 9 25.07 -10.65 18.01
C SER A 9 24.93 -9.70 16.81
N PHE A 10 25.76 -8.67 16.74
CA PHE A 10 25.81 -7.77 15.58
C PHE A 10 25.84 -8.55 14.25
N LYS A 11 26.62 -9.64 14.23
CA LYS A 11 26.78 -10.54 13.09
C LYS A 11 25.48 -11.24 12.69
N ASP A 12 24.67 -11.66 13.66
CA ASP A 12 23.41 -12.36 13.37
C ASP A 12 22.34 -11.38 12.89
N SER A 13 22.26 -10.19 13.50
CA SER A 13 21.39 -9.11 13.02
C SER A 13 21.74 -8.66 11.61
N LEU A 14 23.03 -8.57 11.30
CA LEU A 14 23.52 -8.22 9.96
C LEU A 14 23.07 -9.24 8.91
N LYS A 15 23.24 -10.55 9.19
CA LYS A 15 22.81 -11.62 8.29
C LYS A 15 21.31 -11.61 8.01
N LEU A 16 20.50 -11.28 9.02
CA LEU A 16 19.05 -11.16 8.84
C LEU A 16 18.71 -9.99 7.94
N LEU A 17 19.35 -8.83 8.17
CA LEU A 17 19.18 -7.67 7.31
C LEU A 17 19.59 -7.97 5.86
N GLU A 18 20.70 -8.69 5.65
CA GLU A 18 21.13 -9.13 4.32
C GLU A 18 20.12 -10.07 3.66
N ALA A 19 19.56 -11.03 4.41
CA ALA A 19 18.53 -11.93 3.92
C ALA A 19 17.23 -11.18 3.56
N ASP A 20 16.81 -10.22 4.37
CA ASP A 20 15.63 -9.39 4.09
C ASP A 20 15.84 -8.49 2.88
N ILE A 21 17.04 -7.89 2.72
CA ILE A 21 17.40 -7.12 1.52
C ILE A 21 17.37 -8.02 0.29
N HIS A 22 17.92 -9.23 0.37
CA HIS A 22 17.87 -10.18 -0.73
C HIS A 22 16.42 -10.53 -1.10
N HIS A 23 15.57 -10.82 -0.12
CA HIS A 23 14.15 -11.07 -0.36
C HIS A 23 13.47 -9.86 -0.99
N ALA A 24 13.72 -8.64 -0.49
CA ALA A 24 13.20 -7.41 -1.06
C ALA A 24 13.60 -7.24 -2.53
N ASN A 25 14.83 -7.59 -2.91
CA ASN A 25 15.29 -7.57 -4.29
C ASN A 25 14.54 -8.58 -5.18
N THR A 26 14.30 -9.80 -4.66
CA THR A 26 13.49 -10.80 -5.36
C THR A 26 12.05 -10.31 -5.57
N LEU A 27 11.47 -9.61 -4.59
CA LEU A 27 10.14 -9.01 -4.77
C LEU A 27 10.18 -7.88 -5.80
N ALA A 28 11.18 -7.00 -5.71
CA ALA A 28 11.28 -5.84 -6.57
C ALA A 28 11.55 -6.17 -8.05
N SER A 29 12.15 -7.33 -8.37
CA SER A 29 12.36 -7.76 -9.75
C SER A 29 11.06 -8.05 -10.50
N ASP A 30 9.99 -8.41 -9.78
CA ASP A 30 8.68 -8.70 -10.37
C ASP A 30 7.89 -7.44 -10.71
N PHE A 31 8.36 -6.25 -10.28
CA PHE A 31 7.64 -4.98 -10.42
C PHE A 31 8.49 -3.90 -11.13
N PRO A 32 8.68 -3.99 -12.46
CA PRO A 32 9.36 -2.96 -13.23
C PRO A 32 8.57 -1.64 -13.24
N ARG A 33 9.28 -0.51 -13.27
CA ARG A 33 8.69 0.83 -13.38
C ARG A 33 8.04 1.01 -14.75
N GLU A 34 6.79 1.49 -14.77
CA GLU A 34 5.99 1.60 -16.01
C GLU A 34 6.62 2.47 -17.11
N TYR A 35 7.40 3.50 -16.77
CA TYR A 35 7.93 4.47 -17.73
C TYR A 35 9.21 3.99 -18.44
N ASP A 36 10.15 3.42 -17.71
CA ASP A 36 11.50 3.10 -18.19
C ASP A 36 11.86 1.61 -18.03
N GLY A 37 10.94 0.78 -17.52
CA GLY A 37 11.15 -0.64 -17.31
C GLY A 37 12.16 -0.97 -16.21
N ALA A 38 12.58 0.01 -15.41
CA ALA A 38 13.61 -0.18 -14.39
C ALA A 38 13.05 -0.95 -13.17
N CYS A 39 13.75 -1.99 -12.75
CA CYS A 39 13.52 -2.63 -11.45
C CYS A 39 14.42 -2.01 -10.38
N LEU A 40 14.00 -2.11 -9.13
CA LEU A 40 14.78 -1.65 -7.99
C LEU A 40 15.68 -2.77 -7.49
N GLN A 41 16.91 -2.42 -7.14
CA GLN A 41 17.80 -3.32 -6.42
C GLN A 41 18.45 -2.57 -5.25
N MET A 42 18.68 -3.30 -4.18
CA MET A 42 19.10 -2.79 -2.89
C MET A 42 20.33 -3.53 -2.41
N ARG A 43 21.27 -2.80 -1.81
CA ARG A 43 22.45 -3.39 -1.18
C ARG A 43 22.79 -2.66 0.10
N MET A 44 23.38 -3.38 1.03
CA MET A 44 23.93 -2.80 2.23
C MET A 44 25.25 -2.07 1.92
N SER A 45 25.49 -0.94 2.59
CA SER A 45 26.72 -0.16 2.47
C SER A 45 27.15 0.39 3.83
N TYR A 46 28.45 0.28 4.09
CA TYR A 46 29.09 0.84 5.27
C TYR A 46 29.63 2.23 4.96
N SER A 47 29.43 3.18 5.88
CA SER A 47 30.11 4.48 5.81
C SER A 47 31.62 4.31 6.02
N MET A 48 32.43 5.26 5.55
CA MET A 48 33.87 5.23 5.82
C MET A 48 34.20 5.24 7.31
N ALA A 49 33.37 5.93 8.12
CA ALA A 49 33.49 5.94 9.58
C ALA A 49 33.21 4.56 10.20
N ALA A 50 32.47 3.67 9.55
CA ALA A 50 32.18 2.34 10.07
C ALA A 50 33.48 1.56 10.33
N HIS A 51 34.48 1.67 9.46
CA HIS A 51 35.77 1.00 9.66
C HIS A 51 36.48 1.44 10.96
N LEU A 52 36.21 2.65 11.45
CA LEU A 52 36.77 3.19 12.68
C LEU A 52 35.94 2.85 13.92
N PHE A 53 34.62 2.61 13.79
CA PHE A 53 33.73 2.49 14.95
C PHE A 53 33.07 1.11 15.10
N LEU A 54 33.12 0.23 14.09
CA LEU A 54 32.46 -1.09 14.13
C LEU A 54 32.97 -1.98 15.29
N PHE A 55 34.23 -1.80 15.71
CA PHE A 55 34.78 -2.56 16.85
C PHE A 55 34.05 -2.24 18.17
N LEU A 56 33.51 -1.03 18.32
CA LEU A 56 32.74 -0.61 19.50
C LEU A 56 31.32 -1.20 19.53
N VAL A 57 30.81 -1.59 18.35
CA VAL A 57 29.41 -2.00 18.13
C VAL A 57 29.26 -3.53 18.15
N GLN A 58 30.36 -4.29 18.31
CA GLN A 58 30.39 -5.77 18.28
C GLN A 58 29.40 -6.44 19.24
N TRP A 59 28.99 -5.76 20.31
CA TRP A 59 28.08 -6.26 21.33
C TRP A 59 26.63 -5.76 21.19
N THR A 60 26.27 -5.15 20.06
CA THR A 60 24.95 -4.51 19.87
C THR A 60 24.30 -4.90 18.53
N ASP A 61 23.01 -4.60 18.38
CA ASP A 61 22.23 -4.86 17.17
C ASP A 61 22.61 -3.91 16.01
N CYS A 62 22.52 -4.35 14.75
CA CYS A 62 22.84 -3.54 13.56
C CYS A 62 21.92 -2.32 13.41
N ASN A 63 20.76 -2.31 14.08
CA ASN A 63 19.90 -1.14 14.22
C ASN A 63 20.62 0.06 14.84
N LEU A 64 21.52 -0.16 15.81
CA LEU A 64 22.31 0.92 16.40
C LEU A 64 23.34 1.47 15.41
N ALA A 65 24.03 0.59 14.67
CA ALA A 65 24.92 1.01 13.58
C ALA A 65 24.16 1.80 12.50
N GLY A 66 22.93 1.41 12.20
CA GLY A 66 22.02 2.16 11.34
C GLY A 66 21.68 3.54 11.92
N ALA A 67 21.29 3.62 13.19
CA ALA A 67 20.95 4.89 13.83
C ALA A 67 22.15 5.86 13.85
N LEU A 68 23.36 5.36 14.09
CA LEU A 68 24.61 6.12 14.11
C LEU A 68 25.13 6.54 12.72
N GLY A 69 24.52 6.08 11.64
CA GLY A 69 25.00 6.41 10.29
C GLY A 69 26.10 5.50 9.75
N LEU A 70 26.49 4.47 10.50
CA LEU A 70 27.56 3.56 10.10
C LEU A 70 27.10 2.58 9.02
N LEU A 71 25.79 2.25 9.00
CA LEU A 71 25.16 1.35 8.03
C LEU A 71 24.02 2.05 7.30
N ARG A 72 23.98 1.90 5.98
CA ARG A 72 22.91 2.39 5.09
C ARG A 72 22.55 1.33 4.07
N ILE A 73 21.37 1.46 3.49
CA ILE A 73 20.91 0.65 2.36
C ILE A 73 20.93 1.56 1.13
N LEU A 74 21.66 1.16 0.10
CA LEU A 74 21.70 1.85 -1.19
C LEU A 74 20.66 1.21 -2.10
N ILE A 75 19.90 2.04 -2.78
CA ILE A 75 18.86 1.64 -3.72
C ILE A 75 19.25 2.19 -5.08
N TYR A 76 19.26 1.33 -6.10
CA TYR A 76 19.61 1.67 -7.46
C TYR A 76 18.63 1.02 -8.45
N LYS A 77 18.64 1.54 -9.68
CA LYS A 77 17.80 1.07 -10.77
C LYS A 77 18.59 0.09 -11.64
N VAL A 78 17.94 -1.00 -12.05
CA VAL A 78 18.47 -2.01 -12.95
C VAL A 78 17.52 -2.14 -14.14
N TYR A 79 18.06 -2.05 -15.35
CA TYR A 79 17.28 -2.19 -16.57
C TYR A 79 17.34 -3.63 -17.12
N VAL A 80 16.34 -4.01 -17.92
CA VAL A 80 16.18 -5.37 -18.48
C VAL A 80 17.35 -5.78 -19.40
N ASP A 81 18.05 -4.81 -19.98
CA ASP A 81 19.26 -5.03 -20.79
C ASP A 81 20.51 -5.37 -19.96
N GLY A 82 20.36 -5.47 -18.63
CA GLY A 82 21.45 -5.71 -17.70
C GLY A 82 22.31 -4.48 -17.44
N THR A 83 22.03 -3.33 -18.07
CA THR A 83 22.72 -2.10 -17.74
C THR A 83 22.30 -1.65 -16.34
N THR A 84 23.29 -1.63 -15.45
CA THR A 84 23.10 -1.13 -14.09
C THR A 84 23.65 0.29 -14.07
N THR A 85 22.80 1.30 -13.86
CA THR A 85 23.26 2.67 -13.63
C THR A 85 23.80 2.79 -12.19
N MET A 86 24.94 2.15 -11.93
CA MET A 86 25.51 2.05 -10.57
C MET A 86 25.93 3.39 -9.98
N SER A 87 26.14 4.43 -10.80
CA SER A 87 26.72 5.70 -10.31
C SER A 87 25.76 6.89 -10.39
N THR A 88 24.82 6.95 -11.33
CA THR A 88 24.15 8.22 -11.65
C THR A 88 22.90 8.52 -10.81
N HIS A 89 22.31 7.53 -10.13
CA HIS A 89 21.01 7.70 -9.45
C HIS A 89 20.85 6.93 -8.14
N GLU A 90 21.93 6.53 -7.47
CA GLU A 90 21.82 5.79 -6.20
C GLU A 90 21.11 6.63 -5.12
N ARG A 91 20.22 5.98 -4.37
CA ARG A 91 19.46 6.55 -3.25
C ARG A 91 19.88 5.89 -1.94
N LYS A 92 20.04 6.68 -0.87
CA LYS A 92 20.37 6.19 0.47
C LYS A 92 19.10 6.07 1.32
N ALA A 93 18.84 4.89 1.84
CA ALA A 93 17.85 4.64 2.88
C ALA A 93 18.54 4.22 4.19
N SER A 94 17.94 4.59 5.30
CA SER A 94 18.23 4.01 6.61
C SER A 94 17.55 2.66 6.78
N ILE A 95 18.04 1.84 7.72
CA ILE A 95 17.41 0.57 8.11
C ILE A 95 15.96 0.79 8.56
N ARG A 96 15.70 1.91 9.23
CA ARG A 96 14.36 2.29 9.66
C ARG A 96 13.43 2.55 8.48
N GLU A 97 13.85 3.31 7.47
CA GLU A 97 13.04 3.56 6.28
C GLU A 97 12.78 2.27 5.49
N PHE A 98 13.76 1.37 5.45
CA PHE A 98 13.61 0.06 4.84
C PHE A 98 12.51 -0.76 5.50
N TYR A 99 12.59 -0.98 6.82
CA TYR A 99 11.59 -1.78 7.52
C TYR A 99 10.24 -1.08 7.73
N ALA A 100 10.21 0.25 7.75
CA ALA A 100 8.96 1.01 7.98
C ALA A 100 8.17 1.28 6.70
N VAL A 101 8.84 1.40 5.54
CA VAL A 101 8.21 1.82 4.29
C VAL A 101 8.51 0.85 3.16
N ILE A 102 9.79 0.69 2.79
CA ILE A 102 10.18 0.03 1.53
C ILE A 102 9.80 -1.47 1.54
N TYR A 103 10.23 -2.21 2.55
CA TYR A 103 9.99 -3.65 2.63
C TYR A 103 8.50 -3.99 2.80
N PRO A 104 7.73 -3.30 3.68
CA PRO A 104 6.28 -3.46 3.72
C PRO A 104 5.58 -3.15 2.40
N SER A 105 5.99 -2.10 1.67
CA SER A 105 5.41 -1.77 0.37
C SER A 105 5.62 -2.88 -0.67
N LEU A 106 6.81 -3.49 -0.70
CA LEU A 106 7.09 -4.62 -1.59
C LEU A 106 6.27 -5.87 -1.22
N LEU A 107 6.12 -6.16 0.07
CA LEU A 107 5.27 -7.27 0.54
C LEU A 107 3.79 -7.05 0.19
N GLN A 108 3.30 -5.81 0.23
CA GLN A 108 1.93 -5.49 -0.17
C GLN A 108 1.70 -5.70 -1.66
N LEU A 109 2.68 -5.34 -2.50
CA LEU A 109 2.61 -5.56 -3.94
C LEU A 109 2.52 -7.06 -4.28
N GLN A 110 3.31 -7.90 -3.61
CA GLN A 110 3.23 -9.36 -3.79
C GLN A 110 1.87 -9.91 -3.37
N LYS A 111 1.36 -9.51 -2.20
CA LYS A 111 0.07 -10.01 -1.69
C LYS A 111 -1.10 -9.69 -2.61
N GLY A 112 -1.12 -8.51 -3.23
CA GLY A 112 -2.15 -8.15 -4.21
C GLY A 112 -2.13 -9.00 -5.50
N VAL A 113 -0.96 -9.52 -5.88
CA VAL A 113 -0.77 -10.40 -7.05
C VAL A 113 -1.15 -11.85 -6.70
N THR A 114 -0.83 -12.32 -5.50
CA THR A 114 -1.04 -13.71 -5.07
C THR A 114 -2.41 -14.01 -4.46
N ASP A 115 -3.35 -13.06 -4.46
CA ASP A 115 -4.64 -13.24 -3.75
C ASP A 115 -5.65 -14.12 -4.51
N THR A 116 -5.20 -15.31 -4.87
CA THR A 116 -6.03 -16.39 -5.41
C THR A 116 -7.04 -16.88 -4.39
N GLU A 117 -6.73 -16.79 -3.10
CA GLU A 117 -7.59 -17.23 -2.00
C GLU A 117 -8.73 -16.24 -1.73
N ASP A 118 -8.50 -14.92 -1.72
CA ASP A 118 -9.60 -13.94 -1.60
C ASP A 118 -10.48 -13.95 -2.85
N LYS A 119 -9.90 -14.14 -4.05
CA LYS A 119 -10.68 -14.37 -5.29
C LYS A 119 -11.54 -15.63 -5.21
N LYS A 120 -11.03 -16.74 -4.65
CA LYS A 120 -11.81 -17.96 -4.43
C LYS A 120 -12.88 -17.77 -3.37
N GLN A 121 -12.58 -17.10 -2.26
CA GLN A 121 -13.57 -16.82 -1.21
C GLN A 121 -14.66 -15.87 -1.71
N LYS A 122 -14.30 -14.85 -2.49
CA LYS A 122 -15.23 -13.94 -3.18
C LYS A 122 -16.07 -14.68 -4.22
N ALA A 123 -15.48 -15.56 -5.02
CA ALA A 123 -16.21 -16.40 -5.97
C ALA A 123 -17.18 -17.36 -5.27
N VAL A 124 -16.76 -18.01 -4.18
CA VAL A 124 -17.61 -18.88 -3.36
C VAL A 124 -18.73 -18.10 -2.68
N CYS A 125 -18.48 -16.87 -2.23
CA CYS A 125 -19.50 -16.00 -1.66
C CYS A 125 -20.52 -15.61 -2.74
N LEU A 126 -20.06 -15.11 -3.89
CA LEU A 126 -20.90 -14.78 -5.05
C LEU A 126 -21.74 -15.97 -5.53
N GLU A 127 -21.17 -17.17 -5.61
CA GLU A 127 -21.89 -18.42 -5.93
C GLU A 127 -22.99 -18.74 -4.91
N ARG A 128 -22.70 -18.61 -3.61
CA ARG A 128 -23.71 -18.84 -2.56
C ARG A 128 -24.84 -17.82 -2.60
N TYR A 129 -24.57 -16.57 -2.98
CA TYR A 129 -25.59 -15.55 -3.17
C TYR A 129 -26.38 -15.77 -4.47
N ARG A 130 -25.74 -16.09 -5.60
CA ARG A 130 -26.42 -16.42 -6.87
C ARG A 130 -27.36 -17.63 -6.75
N LYS A 131 -26.96 -18.67 -6.02
CA LYS A 131 -27.84 -19.84 -5.78
C LYS A 131 -29.13 -19.49 -5.03
N ARG A 132 -29.20 -18.33 -4.37
CA ARG A 132 -30.42 -17.86 -3.72
C ARG A 132 -31.33 -17.06 -4.67
N ASP A 133 -30.77 -16.47 -5.72
CA ASP A 133 -31.50 -15.73 -6.77
C ASP A 133 -32.01 -16.63 -7.91
N GLU A 134 -31.41 -17.82 -8.12
CA GLU A 134 -31.87 -18.75 -9.17
C GLU A 134 -33.29 -19.31 -8.93
N ASP A 135 -33.86 -19.18 -7.73
CA ASP A 135 -35.28 -19.50 -7.49
C ASP A 135 -36.25 -18.44 -8.06
N GLU A 136 -35.76 -17.26 -8.50
CA GLU A 136 -36.53 -16.23 -9.22
C GLU A 136 -35.87 -15.87 -10.57
N HIS A 137 -36.21 -16.64 -11.61
CA HIS A 137 -35.70 -16.46 -12.97
C HIS A 137 -36.17 -15.15 -13.65
N ARG A 138 -35.52 -14.02 -13.35
CA ARG A 138 -35.47 -12.84 -14.23
C ARG A 138 -34.05 -12.29 -14.26
N GLN A 139 -33.45 -12.23 -15.45
CA GLN A 139 -32.27 -11.38 -15.63
C GLN A 139 -32.72 -9.92 -15.43
N PRO A 140 -32.10 -9.16 -14.51
CA PRO A 140 -32.39 -7.74 -14.34
C PRO A 140 -32.10 -7.02 -15.65
N SER A 141 -33.04 -6.20 -16.15
CA SER A 141 -32.75 -5.31 -17.27
C SER A 141 -31.83 -4.17 -16.81
N ASP A 142 -31.09 -3.52 -17.72
CA ASP A 142 -30.24 -2.36 -17.38
C ASP A 142 -31.04 -1.28 -16.60
N ILE A 143 -32.33 -1.14 -16.90
CA ILE A 143 -33.27 -0.23 -16.23
C ILE A 143 -33.57 -0.66 -14.79
N ASP A 144 -33.66 -1.96 -14.52
CA ASP A 144 -33.88 -2.47 -13.16
C ASP A 144 -32.63 -2.27 -12.29
N ILE A 145 -31.43 -2.41 -12.89
CA ILE A 145 -30.15 -2.19 -12.22
C ILE A 145 -29.99 -0.71 -11.81
N GLU A 146 -30.25 0.23 -12.72
CA GLU A 146 -30.19 1.67 -12.41
C GLU A 146 -31.17 2.04 -11.28
N ARG A 147 -32.39 1.49 -11.32
CA ARG A 147 -33.42 1.76 -10.30
C ARG A 147 -33.05 1.20 -8.92
N GLU A 148 -32.33 0.08 -8.88
CA GLU A 148 -31.77 -0.48 -7.65
C GLU A 148 -30.57 0.31 -7.13
N GLU A 149 -29.85 1.03 -8.00
CA GLU A 149 -28.68 1.87 -7.68
C GLU A 149 -29.04 3.31 -7.29
N GLU A 150 -30.25 3.76 -7.55
CA GLU A 150 -30.74 5.08 -7.15
C GLU A 150 -31.20 5.12 -5.68
N CYS A 151 -31.18 6.32 -5.10
CA CYS A 151 -31.85 6.54 -3.82
C CYS A 151 -33.37 6.52 -4.02
N GLY A 152 -34.09 5.66 -3.29
CA GLY A 152 -35.56 5.57 -3.35
C GLY A 152 -36.34 6.80 -2.85
N ILE A 153 -35.68 7.93 -2.58
CA ILE A 153 -36.29 9.21 -2.19
C ILE A 153 -36.05 10.28 -3.27
N CYS A 154 -34.79 10.54 -3.63
CA CYS A 154 -34.46 11.57 -4.63
C CYS A 154 -34.25 11.04 -6.06
N MET A 155 -34.22 9.72 -6.26
CA MET A 155 -33.95 9.07 -7.55
C MET A 155 -32.60 9.45 -8.18
N GLU A 156 -31.63 9.86 -7.34
CA GLU A 156 -30.26 10.16 -7.78
C GLU A 156 -29.31 9.00 -7.43
N MET A 157 -28.30 8.79 -8.27
CA MET A 157 -27.22 7.80 -8.10
C MET A 157 -26.17 8.28 -7.09
N ASN A 158 -26.60 8.51 -5.85
CA ASN A 158 -25.73 8.92 -4.75
C ASN A 158 -25.27 7.71 -3.93
N SER A 159 -24.11 7.84 -3.26
CA SER A 159 -23.69 6.89 -2.23
C SER A 159 -24.79 6.74 -1.17
N LYS A 160 -25.13 5.49 -0.87
CA LYS A 160 -26.24 5.17 0.02
C LYS A 160 -25.74 4.80 1.40
N ILE A 161 -26.64 4.91 2.36
CA ILE A 161 -26.49 4.47 3.72
C ILE A 161 -27.62 3.52 4.10
N VAL A 162 -27.33 2.64 5.04
CA VAL A 162 -28.27 1.67 5.60
C VAL A 162 -28.58 2.05 7.05
N LEU A 163 -29.87 2.09 7.38
CA LEU A 163 -30.33 2.30 8.75
C LEU A 163 -30.16 1.00 9.57
N PRO A 164 -29.53 1.04 10.76
CA PRO A 164 -29.20 -0.17 11.51
C PRO A 164 -30.42 -0.92 12.06
N ASP A 165 -31.49 -0.21 12.42
CA ASP A 165 -32.64 -0.81 13.09
C ASP A 165 -33.64 -1.46 12.11
N CYS A 166 -33.65 -1.03 10.85
CA CYS A 166 -34.66 -1.47 9.87
C CYS A 166 -34.09 -1.80 8.48
N ASN A 167 -32.78 -1.74 8.30
CA ASN A 167 -32.04 -2.05 7.07
C ASN A 167 -32.49 -1.30 5.80
N HIS A 168 -33.28 -0.23 5.95
CA HIS A 168 -33.70 0.58 4.79
C HIS A 168 -32.55 1.45 4.30
N VAL A 169 -32.53 1.63 2.97
CA VAL A 169 -31.43 2.25 2.25
C VAL A 169 -31.86 3.58 1.63
N MET A 170 -31.07 4.63 1.83
CA MET A 170 -31.24 5.95 1.18
C MET A 170 -29.92 6.70 1.09
N CYS A 171 -29.83 7.78 0.34
CA CYS A 171 -28.63 8.60 0.34
C CYS A 171 -28.50 9.42 1.64
N LEU A 172 -27.26 9.78 2.00
CA LEU A 172 -26.97 10.52 3.22
C LEU A 172 -27.68 11.88 3.26
N LYS A 173 -27.82 12.54 2.10
CA LYS A 173 -28.52 13.82 1.97
C LYS A 173 -30.00 13.69 2.34
N CYS A 174 -30.71 12.73 1.74
CA CYS A 174 -32.13 12.49 2.04
C CYS A 174 -32.34 12.08 3.50
N TYR A 175 -31.42 11.30 4.08
CA TYR A 175 -31.49 10.99 5.51
C TYR A 175 -31.39 12.23 6.38
N HIS A 176 -30.41 13.11 6.13
CA HIS A 176 -30.26 14.33 6.93
C HIS A 176 -31.46 15.26 6.79
N GLU A 177 -31.92 15.52 5.56
CA GLU A 177 -33.11 16.33 5.30
C GLU A 177 -34.35 15.75 5.99
N TRP A 178 -34.58 14.45 5.85
CA TRP A 178 -35.72 13.78 6.48
C TRP A 178 -35.65 13.85 8.02
N ARG A 179 -34.47 13.62 8.59
CA ARG A 179 -34.25 13.63 10.05
C ARG A 179 -34.55 14.99 10.68
N THR A 180 -34.40 16.10 9.94
CA THR A 180 -34.84 17.42 10.42
C THR A 180 -36.35 17.56 10.57
N ARG A 181 -37.14 16.76 9.83
CA ARG A 181 -38.61 16.83 9.78
C ARG A 181 -39.25 15.73 10.62
N SER A 182 -38.67 14.53 10.65
CA SER A 182 -39.15 13.39 11.43
C SER A 182 -38.01 12.52 11.95
N GLN A 183 -38.12 12.04 13.18
CA GLN A 183 -37.20 11.06 13.79
C GLN A 183 -37.70 9.63 13.57
N SER A 184 -38.19 9.33 12.37
CA SER A 184 -38.69 8.01 11.96
C SER A 184 -38.10 7.61 10.62
N CYS A 185 -37.97 6.33 10.31
CA CYS A 185 -37.60 5.88 8.98
C CYS A 185 -38.64 6.36 7.95
N PRO A 186 -38.23 6.93 6.80
CA PRO A 186 -39.18 7.37 5.76
C PRO A 186 -39.94 6.22 5.10
N PHE A 187 -39.42 4.99 5.18
CA PHE A 187 -40.00 3.81 4.54
C PHE A 187 -40.94 3.02 5.47
N CYS A 188 -40.46 2.68 6.68
CA CYS A 188 -41.22 1.84 7.62
C CYS A 188 -41.71 2.56 8.89
N ARG A 189 -41.32 3.83 9.09
CA ARG A 189 -41.65 4.64 10.28
C ARG A 189 -41.06 4.15 11.60
N ASP A 190 -40.13 3.19 11.60
CA ASP A 190 -39.37 2.81 12.79
C ASP A 190 -38.62 4.00 13.37
N SER A 191 -38.51 4.04 14.70
CA SER A 191 -37.95 5.19 15.42
C SER A 191 -36.44 5.35 15.20
N LEU A 192 -36.01 6.52 14.73
CA LEU A 192 -34.59 6.89 14.56
C LEU A 192 -34.02 7.67 15.75
N LYS A 193 -34.79 7.84 16.84
CA LYS A 193 -34.38 8.65 18.00
C LYS A 193 -33.05 8.19 18.65
N ARG A 194 -32.66 6.92 18.45
CA ARG A 194 -31.43 6.34 19.00
C ARG A 194 -30.30 6.21 17.97
N VAL A 195 -30.53 6.57 16.70
CA VAL A 195 -29.57 6.40 15.62
C VAL A 195 -28.80 7.71 15.43
N ASN A 196 -27.49 7.70 15.66
CA ASN A 196 -26.59 8.80 15.37
C ASN A 196 -25.91 8.62 14.01
N SER A 197 -25.19 9.65 13.54
CA SER A 197 -24.46 9.58 12.26
C SER A 197 -23.38 8.50 12.25
N GLY A 198 -22.80 8.16 13.41
CA GLY A 198 -21.83 7.08 13.55
C GLY A 198 -22.44 5.67 13.50
N ASP A 199 -23.76 5.56 13.63
CA ASP A 199 -24.48 4.28 13.60
C ASP A 199 -24.97 3.93 12.18
N LEU A 200 -24.76 4.83 11.21
CA LEU A 200 -25.15 4.64 9.82
C LEU A 200 -24.09 3.83 9.08
N TRP A 201 -24.53 2.85 8.31
CA TRP A 201 -23.64 1.97 7.57
C TRP A 201 -23.55 2.46 6.14
N VAL A 202 -22.35 2.61 5.59
CA VAL A 202 -22.17 2.94 4.17
C VAL A 202 -22.53 1.69 3.36
N PHE A 203 -23.44 1.86 2.40
CA PHE A 203 -23.76 0.81 1.44
C PHE A 203 -22.70 0.83 0.35
N THR A 204 -21.81 -0.16 0.35
CA THR A 204 -20.79 -0.33 -0.67
C THR A 204 -21.35 -1.12 -1.85
N ASP A 205 -21.32 -0.53 -3.05
CA ASP A 205 -21.73 -1.22 -4.28
C ASP A 205 -20.52 -1.72 -5.10
N GLY A 206 -20.77 -2.32 -6.26
CA GLY A 206 -19.72 -2.83 -7.14
C GLY A 206 -18.80 -1.75 -7.71
N ARG A 207 -19.23 -0.49 -7.76
CA ARG A 207 -18.45 0.65 -8.24
C ARG A 207 -17.47 1.17 -7.19
N ASP A 208 -17.79 0.98 -5.91
CA ASP A 208 -16.87 1.29 -4.79
C ASP A 208 -15.69 0.32 -4.70
N VAL A 209 -15.76 -0.83 -5.38
CA VAL A 209 -14.70 -1.83 -5.42
C VAL A 209 -13.63 -1.43 -6.46
N VAL A 210 -12.52 -0.89 -5.99
CA VAL A 210 -11.34 -0.65 -6.84
C VAL A 210 -10.73 -1.98 -7.26
N ASP A 211 -10.45 -2.15 -8.55
CA ASP A 211 -9.83 -3.37 -9.05
C ASP A 211 -8.38 -3.53 -8.53
N MET A 212 -7.95 -4.77 -8.33
CA MET A 212 -6.63 -5.07 -7.77
C MET A 212 -5.47 -4.60 -8.67
N ALA A 213 -5.67 -4.48 -9.97
CA ALA A 213 -4.64 -3.97 -10.87
C ALA A 213 -4.42 -2.47 -10.66
N THR A 214 -5.50 -1.70 -10.50
CA THR A 214 -5.46 -0.29 -10.15
C THR A 214 -4.80 -0.08 -8.78
N VAL A 215 -5.17 -0.86 -7.76
CA VAL A 215 -4.53 -0.80 -6.44
C VAL A 215 -3.03 -1.08 -6.53
N THR A 216 -2.63 -2.12 -7.27
CA THR A 216 -1.23 -2.50 -7.45
C THR A 216 -0.44 -1.40 -8.14
N ARG A 217 -0.97 -0.84 -9.23
CA ARG A 217 -0.39 0.29 -9.97
C ARG A 217 -0.17 1.51 -9.08
N GLU A 218 -1.17 1.88 -8.29
CA GLU A 218 -1.04 3.03 -7.39
C GLU A 218 -0.01 2.79 -6.28
N ASN A 219 0.02 1.59 -5.70
CA ASN A 219 0.99 1.22 -4.68
C ASN A 219 2.42 1.23 -5.24
N LEU A 220 2.61 0.76 -6.48
CA LEU A 220 3.88 0.81 -7.18
C LEU A 220 4.32 2.26 -7.40
N LYS A 221 3.40 3.13 -7.85
CA LYS A 221 3.65 4.57 -8.02
C LYS A 221 4.06 5.23 -6.71
N ARG A 222 3.37 4.94 -5.60
CA ARG A 222 3.71 5.45 -4.26
C ARG A 222 5.12 5.02 -3.82
N LEU A 223 5.50 3.76 -4.06
CA LEU A 223 6.82 3.23 -3.75
C LEU A 223 7.93 4.00 -4.51
N PHE A 224 7.80 4.12 -5.83
CA PHE A 224 8.78 4.85 -6.64
C PHE A 224 8.86 6.34 -6.26
N MET A 225 7.73 6.99 -5.97
CA MET A 225 7.71 8.37 -5.50
C MET A 225 8.43 8.54 -4.15
N TYR A 226 8.31 7.56 -3.25
CA TYR A 226 9.04 7.58 -1.99
C TYR A 226 10.55 7.43 -2.21
N ILE A 227 10.96 6.47 -3.05
CA ILE A 227 12.38 6.23 -3.37
C ILE A 227 13.01 7.43 -4.07
N ASP A 228 12.31 8.06 -5.01
CA ASP A 228 12.82 9.22 -5.73
C ASP A 228 13.12 10.40 -4.76
N LYS A 229 12.41 10.49 -3.62
CA LYS A 229 12.60 11.49 -2.55
C LYS A 229 13.71 11.17 -1.55
N LEU A 230 14.26 9.95 -1.54
CA LEU A 230 15.37 9.60 -0.66
C LEU A 230 16.63 10.40 -1.02
N PRO A 231 17.57 10.59 -0.07
CA PRO A 231 18.84 11.26 -0.33
C PRO A 231 19.59 10.64 -1.53
N LEU A 232 19.92 11.49 -2.50
CA LEU A 232 20.75 11.18 -3.65
C LEU A 232 22.22 11.01 -3.25
N ILE A 233 22.90 10.03 -3.83
CA ILE A 233 24.36 9.95 -3.80
C ILE A 233 24.86 10.65 -5.05
N ILE A 234 25.54 11.78 -4.87
CA ILE A 234 26.21 12.48 -5.95
C ILE A 234 27.62 11.88 -6.06
N PRO A 235 28.02 11.31 -7.21
CA PRO A 235 29.40 10.86 -7.40
C PRO A 235 30.37 12.05 -7.31
N ASP A 236 31.47 11.87 -6.59
CA ASP A 236 32.51 12.90 -6.41
C ASP A 236 33.12 13.36 -7.75
N SER A 237 32.98 12.57 -8.83
CA SER A 237 33.51 12.87 -10.17
C SER A 237 32.90 14.10 -10.86
N LEU A 238 31.84 14.71 -10.30
CA LEU A 238 31.28 15.96 -10.82
C LEU A 238 32.02 17.21 -10.31
N PHE A 239 32.90 17.07 -9.32
CA PHE A 239 33.71 18.19 -8.81
C PHE A 239 35.09 18.31 -9.48
N ASP A 240 35.58 17.28 -10.16
CA ASP A 240 36.92 17.28 -10.78
C ASP A 240 36.99 17.94 -12.17
N THR A 241 35.85 18.29 -12.79
CA THR A 241 35.85 18.87 -14.15
C THR A 241 35.89 20.40 -14.20
N TYR A 242 35.86 21.09 -13.05
CA TYR A 242 35.91 22.56 -13.02
C TYR A 242 37.26 23.15 -12.57
N ASP A 243 38.18 22.34 -12.04
CA ASP A 243 39.42 22.84 -11.42
C ASP A 243 40.70 22.62 -12.28
N SER A 244 40.55 22.25 -13.56
CA SER A 244 41.67 22.02 -14.48
C SER A 244 41.93 23.15 -15.49
N HIS A 245 41.22 24.28 -15.39
CA HIS A 245 41.42 25.44 -16.28
C HIS A 245 41.93 26.72 -15.60
N LEU A 246 42.45 26.63 -14.37
CA LEU A 246 43.18 27.74 -13.73
C LEU A 246 44.56 27.28 -13.25
N ARG A 247 45.50 27.17 -14.19
CA ARG A 247 46.94 27.33 -13.91
C ARG A 247 47.69 27.83 -15.14
#